data_AF-A0A351DE61-F1
#
_entry.id   AF-A0A351DE61-F1
#
_cell.length_a   1.000
_cell.length_b   1.000
_cell.length_c   1.000
_cell.angle_alpha   90.00
_cell.angle_beta   90.00
_cell.angle_gamma   90.00
#
_symmetry.space_group_name_H-M   'P 1'
#
loop_
_entity.id
_entity.type
_entity.pdbx_description
1 polymer ?
#
loop_
_entity_poly.entity_id
_entity_poly.type
_entity_poly.pdbx_seq_one_letter_code
_entity_poly.pdbx_strand_id
1 'polypeptide(L)'
;MWWVSRYEDVKNIFIDYETFSSSTYELTTGQVVGPTLISRDDYGHVVRRKIVAPDFVGNRLKSYEQLIEDCVSNLIDNFASTKRISLVGEFSSQLPVDVISAILGMEGDGQLFRQWVTAMIMGLNDSPELRQEGL
;
A
#
# COMPACT_ATOMS: atom_id res chain seq x y z
N MET A 1 20.12 3.92 -15.89
CA MET A 1 19.46 4.22 -14.60
C MET A 1 20.37 5.15 -13.81
N TRP A 2 19.84 6.20 -13.20
CA TRP A 2 20.58 7.10 -12.32
C TRP A 2 20.20 6.84 -10.86
N TRP A 3 21.16 6.92 -9.94
CA TRP A 3 20.93 6.80 -8.50
C TRP A 3 21.13 8.16 -7.85
N VAL A 4 20.05 8.69 -7.28
CA VAL A 4 20.08 9.97 -6.57
C VAL A 4 20.04 9.69 -5.08
N SER A 5 21.06 10.12 -4.34
CA SER A 5 21.27 9.72 -2.95
C SER A 5 21.41 10.89 -1.97
N ARG A 6 21.60 12.12 -2.45
CA ARG A 6 21.61 13.31 -1.60
C ARG A 6 20.16 13.70 -1.31
N TYR A 7 19.87 13.97 -0.03
CA TYR A 7 18.54 14.37 0.42
C TYR A 7 17.95 15.52 -0.40
N GLU A 8 18.75 16.57 -0.63
CA GLU A 8 18.27 17.77 -1.33
C GLU A 8 17.92 17.48 -2.79
N ASP A 9 18.71 16.64 -3.46
CA ASP A 9 18.44 16.24 -4.85
C ASP A 9 17.16 15.40 -4.92
N VAL A 10 16.98 14.44 -4.01
CA VAL A 10 15.76 13.61 -3.93
C VAL A 10 14.52 14.47 -3.69
N LYS A 11 14.59 15.37 -2.71
CA LYS A 11 13.50 16.28 -2.37
C LYS A 11 13.12 17.17 -3.57
N ASN A 12 14.10 17.76 -4.25
CA ASN A 12 13.85 18.64 -5.38
C ASN A 12 13.23 17.89 -6.57
N ILE A 13 13.65 16.65 -6.82
CA ILE A 13 13.02 15.77 -7.81
C ILE A 13 11.54 15.52 -7.48
N PHE A 14 11.20 15.23 -6.21
CA PHE A 14 9.80 15.00 -5.81
C PHE A 14 8.90 16.24 -5.93
N ILE A 15 9.47 17.45 -6.02
CA ILE A 15 8.72 18.71 -6.15
C ILE A 15 8.54 19.08 -7.64
N ASP A 16 9.55 18.82 -8.48
CA ASP A 16 9.55 19.15 -9.91
C ASP A 16 8.92 18.04 -10.76
N TYR A 17 7.60 17.89 -10.67
CA TYR A 17 6.85 16.88 -11.42
C TYR A 17 6.76 17.18 -12.94
N GLU A 18 7.04 18.42 -13.37
CA GLU A 18 7.05 18.79 -14.78
C GLU A 18 8.28 18.20 -15.48
N THR A 19 9.43 18.22 -14.81
CA THR A 19 10.67 17.59 -15.30
C THR A 19 10.69 16.08 -14.96
N PHE A 20 10.26 15.69 -13.77
CA PHE A 20 10.32 14.33 -13.25
C PHE A 20 8.92 13.72 -13.09
N SER A 21 8.37 13.27 -14.22
CA SER A 21 7.03 12.70 -14.31
C SER A 21 6.86 11.35 -13.59
N SER A 22 5.74 11.20 -12.87
CA SER A 22 5.31 9.96 -12.21
C SER A 22 4.53 9.03 -13.16
N SER A 23 4.28 9.43 -14.40
CA SER A 23 3.63 8.58 -15.43
C SER A 23 4.36 7.25 -15.66
N THR A 24 5.63 7.14 -15.31
CA THR A 24 6.39 5.88 -15.37
C THR A 24 5.80 4.77 -14.49
N TYR A 25 5.02 5.11 -13.44
CA TYR A 25 4.26 4.12 -12.67
C TYR A 25 3.19 3.41 -13.50
N GLU A 26 2.77 3.94 -14.66
CA GLU A 26 1.88 3.23 -15.60
C GLU A 26 2.53 1.98 -16.19
N LEU A 27 3.86 1.96 -16.31
CA LEU A 27 4.63 0.84 -16.84
C LEU A 27 4.84 -0.28 -15.81
N THR A 28 4.64 0.02 -14.53
CA THR A 28 4.81 -0.92 -13.41
C THR A 28 3.47 -1.17 -12.73
N THR A 29 3.13 -0.38 -11.71
CA THR A 29 1.90 -0.50 -10.92
C THR A 29 0.65 -0.44 -11.78
N GLY A 30 0.65 0.42 -12.81
CA GLY A 30 -0.47 0.55 -13.75
C GLY A 30 -0.79 -0.73 -14.53
N GLN A 31 0.18 -1.61 -14.73
CA GLN A 31 -0.03 -2.89 -15.42
C GLN A 31 -0.75 -3.93 -14.55
N VAL A 32 -0.71 -3.77 -13.22
CA VAL A 32 -1.28 -4.73 -12.27
C VAL A 32 -2.63 -4.24 -11.73
N VAL A 33 -2.68 -2.99 -11.28
CA VAL A 33 -3.87 -2.43 -10.59
C VAL A 33 -4.58 -1.34 -11.40
N GLY A 34 -4.15 -1.11 -12.63
CA GLY A 34 -4.68 -0.06 -13.50
C GLY A 34 -4.21 1.36 -13.09
N PRO A 35 -4.74 2.40 -13.73
CA PRO A 35 -4.34 3.78 -13.44
C PRO A 35 -4.71 4.19 -12.01
N THR A 36 -3.72 4.53 -11.20
CA THR A 36 -3.92 4.96 -9.81
C THR A 36 -3.54 6.43 -9.61
N LEU A 37 -3.66 6.92 -8.38
CA LEU A 37 -3.25 8.28 -8.04
C LEU A 37 -1.74 8.49 -8.24
N ILE A 38 -0.90 7.47 -7.97
CA ILE A 38 0.56 7.60 -8.01
C ILE A 38 1.11 7.85 -9.42
N SER A 39 0.39 7.44 -10.46
CA SER A 39 0.85 7.51 -11.84
C SER A 39 0.40 8.78 -12.58
N ARG A 40 -0.12 9.78 -11.87
CA ARG A 40 -0.71 10.98 -12.47
C ARG A 40 0.05 12.25 -12.09
N ASP A 41 0.44 13.00 -13.11
CA ASP A 41 1.05 14.33 -12.97
C ASP A 41 0.06 15.47 -13.30
N ASP A 42 -1.18 15.12 -13.65
CA ASP A 42 -2.21 16.07 -14.08
C ASP A 42 -2.98 16.71 -12.92
N TYR A 43 -3.79 17.74 -13.22
CA TYR A 43 -4.75 18.32 -12.26
C TYR A 43 -5.70 17.25 -11.67
N GLY A 44 -5.89 16.13 -12.37
CA GLY A 44 -6.61 14.95 -11.90
C GLY A 44 -5.98 14.28 -10.68
N HIS A 45 -4.66 14.40 -10.45
CA HIS A 45 -4.01 14.02 -9.21
C HIS A 45 -4.52 14.86 -8.02
N VAL A 46 -4.52 16.19 -8.17
CA VAL A 46 -4.96 17.12 -7.11
C VAL A 46 -6.42 16.89 -6.75
N VAL A 47 -7.29 16.72 -7.75
CA VAL A 47 -8.73 16.48 -7.54
C VAL A 47 -8.97 15.18 -6.77
N ARG A 48 -8.37 14.07 -7.21
CA ARG A 48 -8.54 12.77 -6.55
C ARG A 48 -7.93 12.76 -5.15
N ARG A 49 -6.75 13.36 -4.96
CA ARG A 49 -6.11 13.48 -3.64
C ARG A 49 -6.99 14.25 -2.66
N LYS A 50 -7.67 15.32 -3.11
CA LYS A 50 -8.61 16.08 -2.25
C LYS A 50 -9.80 15.26 -1.76
N ILE A 51 -10.17 14.20 -2.46
CA ILE A 51 -11.28 13.32 -2.05
C ILE A 51 -10.80 12.34 -0.96
N VAL A 52 -9.66 11.68 -1.18
CA VAL A 52 -9.20 10.59 -0.30
C VAL A 52 -8.31 11.04 0.86
N ALA A 53 -7.45 12.03 0.66
CA ALA A 53 -6.46 12.44 1.67
C ALA A 53 -7.06 12.92 3.01
N PRO A 54 -8.23 13.58 3.06
CA PRO A 54 -8.81 14.04 4.34
C PRO A 54 -9.02 12.93 5.37
N ASP A 55 -9.30 11.69 4.94
CA ASP A 55 -9.53 10.56 5.85
C ASP A 55 -8.23 10.07 6.51
N PHE A 56 -7.09 10.35 5.89
CA PHE A 56 -5.78 9.90 6.34
C PHE A 56 -4.96 11.01 7.04
N VAL A 57 -5.59 12.09 7.52
CA VAL A 57 -4.92 13.17 8.24
C VAL A 57 -5.69 13.62 9.49
N GLY A 58 -4.97 14.24 10.43
CA GLY A 58 -5.55 14.89 11.60
C GLY A 58 -6.42 13.98 12.46
N ASN A 59 -7.61 14.47 12.86
CA ASN A 59 -8.52 13.73 13.74
C ASN A 59 -9.16 12.50 13.08
N ARG A 60 -9.28 12.46 11.75
CA ARG A 60 -9.81 11.29 11.04
C ARG A 60 -8.85 10.12 11.11
N LEU A 61 -7.56 10.36 10.86
CA LEU A 61 -6.53 9.34 11.05
C LEU A 61 -6.51 8.82 12.49
N LYS A 62 -6.60 9.73 13.48
CA LYS A 62 -6.66 9.34 14.90
C LYS A 62 -7.88 8.49 15.25
N SER A 63 -8.99 8.65 14.52
CA SER A 63 -10.19 7.83 14.76
C SER A 63 -9.99 6.34 14.46
N TYR A 64 -8.92 5.98 13.72
CA TYR A 64 -8.55 4.59 13.46
C TYR A 64 -7.70 3.96 14.56
N GLU A 65 -7.28 4.70 15.60
CA GLU A 65 -6.39 4.18 16.64
C GLU A 65 -6.95 2.93 17.32
N GLN A 66 -8.20 2.98 17.78
CA GLN A 66 -8.85 1.81 18.41
C GLN A 66 -8.96 0.63 17.44
N LEU A 67 -9.32 0.88 16.18
CA LEU A 67 -9.41 -0.15 15.15
C LEU A 67 -8.04 -0.83 14.92
N ILE A 68 -6.96 -0.06 14.92
CA ILE A 68 -5.60 -0.59 14.79
C ILE A 68 -5.22 -1.40 16.03
N GLU A 69 -5.52 -0.92 17.24
CA GLU A 69 -5.29 -1.67 18.48
C GLU A 69 -6.04 -3.00 18.51
N ASP A 70 -7.27 -3.03 18.01
CA ASP A 70 -8.07 -4.25 17.91
C ASP A 70 -7.44 -5.23 16.91
N CYS A 71 -7.00 -4.76 15.73
CA CYS A 71 -6.25 -5.58 14.77
C CYS A 71 -4.96 -6.16 15.38
N VAL A 72 -4.20 -5.35 16.11
CA VAL A 72 -2.97 -5.77 16.79
C VAL A 72 -3.26 -6.85 17.84
N SER A 73 -4.26 -6.63 18.69
CA SER A 73 -4.64 -7.54 19.78
C SER A 73 -5.08 -8.89 19.20
N ASN A 74 -5.96 -8.87 18.20
CA ASN A 74 -6.44 -10.08 17.52
C ASN A 74 -5.29 -10.88 16.90
N LEU A 75 -4.30 -10.22 16.29
CA LEU A 75 -3.13 -10.91 15.74
C LEU A 75 -2.27 -11.53 16.83
N ILE A 76 -2.00 -10.80 17.92
CA ILE A 76 -1.19 -11.29 19.04
C ILE A 76 -1.85 -12.50 19.70
N ASP A 77 -3.17 -12.47 19.88
CA ASP A 77 -3.93 -13.56 20.49
C ASP A 77 -3.76 -14.90 19.74
N ASN A 78 -3.58 -14.86 18.42
CA ASN A 78 -3.36 -16.05 17.60
C ASN A 78 -2.06 -16.79 17.94
N PHE A 79 -1.06 -16.10 18.49
CA PHE A 79 0.24 -16.68 18.80
C PHE A 79 0.71 -16.48 20.24
N ALA A 80 -0.12 -15.90 21.11
CA ALA A 80 0.24 -15.58 22.50
C ALA A 80 0.75 -16.78 23.32
N SER A 81 0.25 -17.99 23.02
CA SER A 81 0.69 -19.24 23.68
C SER A 81 1.94 -19.89 23.06
N THR A 82 2.42 -19.36 21.94
CA THR A 82 3.55 -19.93 21.18
C THR A 82 4.87 -19.37 21.68
N LYS A 83 5.84 -20.25 21.98
CA LYS A 83 7.15 -19.84 22.53
C LYS A 83 8.09 -19.20 21.51
N ARG A 84 7.91 -19.47 20.22
CA ARG A 84 8.72 -18.96 19.12
C ARG A 84 7.86 -18.77 17.89
N ILE A 85 7.95 -17.58 17.30
CA ILE A 85 7.25 -17.20 16.07
C ILE A 85 8.22 -16.50 15.13
N SER A 86 7.86 -16.43 13.85
CA SER A 86 8.42 -15.42 12.94
C SER A 86 7.62 -14.13 13.08
N LEU A 87 8.25 -13.08 13.60
CA LEU A 87 7.57 -11.78 13.73
C LEU A 87 7.10 -11.24 12.37
N VAL A 88 7.83 -11.54 11.30
CA VAL A 88 7.45 -11.14 9.94
C VAL A 88 6.23 -11.90 9.45
N GLY A 89 6.21 -13.23 9.62
CA GLY A 89 5.14 -14.09 9.10
C GLY A 89 3.85 -13.95 9.91
N GLU A 90 3.97 -13.86 11.22
CA GLU A 90 2.85 -13.98 12.15
C GLU A 90 2.30 -12.61 12.56
N PHE A 91 3.03 -11.51 12.33
CA PHE A 91 2.59 -10.17 12.72
C PHE A 91 2.79 -9.12 11.61
N SER A 92 4.04 -8.80 11.26
CA SER A 92 4.33 -7.61 10.44
C SER A 92 3.78 -7.67 9.01
N SER A 93 3.70 -8.87 8.41
CA SER A 93 3.12 -9.03 7.07
C SER A 93 1.59 -9.01 7.08
N GLN A 94 0.96 -9.38 8.21
CA GLN A 94 -0.49 -9.50 8.32
C GLN A 94 -1.14 -8.18 8.75
N LEU A 95 -0.55 -7.48 9.72
CA LEU A 95 -1.14 -6.29 10.33
C LEU A 95 -1.56 -5.20 9.33
N PRO A 96 -0.74 -4.80 8.33
CA PRO A 96 -1.16 -3.77 7.38
C PRO A 96 -2.38 -4.18 6.56
N VAL A 97 -2.49 -5.46 6.19
CA VAL A 97 -3.63 -5.94 5.40
C VAL A 97 -4.89 -5.97 6.23
N ASP A 98 -4.80 -6.36 7.49
CA ASP A 98 -5.93 -6.41 8.42
C ASP A 98 -6.45 -5.00 8.73
N VAL A 99 -5.55 -4.05 8.98
CA VAL A 99 -5.90 -2.64 9.21
C VAL A 99 -6.60 -2.04 7.98
N ILE A 100 -6.06 -2.26 6.78
CA ILE A 100 -6.69 -1.75 5.54
C ILE A 100 -8.06 -2.39 5.33
N SER A 101 -8.18 -3.71 5.54
CA SER A 101 -9.47 -4.42 5.43
C SER A 101 -10.52 -3.85 6.38
N ALA A 102 -10.13 -3.57 7.62
CA ALA A 102 -11.00 -3.01 8.64
C ALA A 102 -11.40 -1.56 8.31
N ILE A 103 -10.48 -0.71 7.84
CA ILE A 103 -10.79 0.65 7.38
C ILE A 103 -11.80 0.64 6.21
N LEU A 104 -11.70 -0.36 5.33
CA LEU A 104 -12.61 -0.54 4.20
C LEU A 104 -13.94 -1.21 4.58
N GLY A 105 -14.13 -1.61 5.83
CA GLY A 105 -15.34 -2.29 6.30
C GLY A 105 -15.53 -3.70 5.74
N MET A 106 -14.45 -4.37 5.35
CA MET A 106 -14.48 -5.72 4.74
C MET A 106 -14.55 -6.84 5.79
N GLU A 107 -15.53 -6.75 6.69
CA GLU A 107 -15.76 -7.78 7.71
C GLU A 107 -16.20 -9.10 7.07
N GLY A 108 -15.56 -10.23 7.44
CA GLY A 108 -15.88 -11.56 6.93
C GLY A 108 -15.11 -12.00 5.67
N ASP A 109 -14.60 -11.06 4.87
CA ASP A 109 -13.86 -11.34 3.62
C ASP A 109 -12.34 -11.11 3.73
N GLY A 110 -11.82 -10.85 4.92
CA GLY A 110 -10.41 -10.50 5.13
C GLY A 110 -9.41 -11.55 4.63
N GLN A 111 -9.76 -12.84 4.60
CA GLN A 111 -8.89 -13.87 4.00
C GLN A 111 -8.82 -13.74 2.47
N LEU A 112 -9.96 -13.51 1.81
CA LEU A 112 -10.03 -13.33 0.37
C LEU A 112 -9.32 -12.02 -0.04
N PHE A 113 -9.54 -10.95 0.72
CA PHE A 113 -8.84 -9.69 0.52
C PHE A 113 -7.33 -9.84 0.68
N ARG A 114 -6.86 -10.57 1.71
CA ARG A 114 -5.45 -10.92 1.88
C ARG A 114 -4.88 -11.65 0.67
N GLN A 115 -5.62 -12.60 0.11
CA GLN A 115 -5.20 -13.33 -1.09
C GLN A 115 -5.05 -12.38 -2.28
N TRP A 116 -6.03 -11.50 -2.53
CA TRP A 116 -5.95 -10.52 -3.62
C TRP A 116 -4.82 -9.52 -3.45
N VAL A 117 -4.65 -8.96 -2.25
CA VAL A 117 -3.55 -8.01 -1.98
C VAL A 117 -2.19 -8.69 -2.14
N THR A 118 -2.04 -9.91 -1.65
CA THR A 118 -0.81 -10.69 -1.82
C THR A 118 -0.52 -10.95 -3.30
N ALA A 119 -1.53 -11.38 -4.06
CA ALA A 119 -1.39 -11.61 -5.50
C ALA A 119 -1.03 -10.32 -6.26
N MET A 120 -1.65 -9.19 -5.90
CA MET A 120 -1.29 -7.88 -6.48
C MET A 120 0.16 -7.50 -6.17
N ILE A 121 0.63 -7.69 -4.93
CA ILE A 121 2.02 -7.38 -4.55
C ILE A 121 3.02 -8.28 -5.27
N MET A 122 2.71 -9.58 -5.42
CA MET A 122 3.55 -10.51 -6.17
C MET A 122 3.69 -10.06 -7.63
N GLY A 123 2.56 -9.73 -8.28
CA GLY A 123 2.56 -9.24 -9.67
C GLY A 123 3.32 -7.92 -9.88
N LEU A 124 3.61 -7.14 -8.83
CA LEU A 124 4.48 -5.96 -8.91
C LEU A 124 5.98 -6.31 -8.96
N ASN A 125 6.37 -7.47 -8.43
CA ASN A 125 7.76 -7.93 -8.38
C ASN A 125 8.15 -8.78 -9.62
N ASP A 126 7.17 -9.30 -10.35
CA ASP A 126 7.40 -10.26 -11.43
C ASP A 126 7.77 -9.62 -12.78
N SER A 127 8.61 -10.34 -13.53
CA SER A 127 9.08 -9.93 -14.84
C SER A 127 7.92 -9.87 -15.85
N PRO A 128 8.02 -9.07 -16.93
CA PRO A 128 6.94 -8.89 -17.90
C PRO A 128 6.40 -10.20 -18.49
N GLU A 129 7.24 -11.25 -18.54
CA GLU A 129 6.86 -12.57 -19.04
C GLU A 129 5.84 -13.28 -18.13
N LEU A 130 6.03 -13.24 -16.81
CA LEU A 130 5.12 -13.87 -15.84
C LEU A 130 3.76 -13.15 -15.82
N ARG A 131 3.76 -11.82 -15.92
CA ARG A 131 2.54 -11.01 -16.03
C ARG A 131 1.70 -11.33 -17.27
N GLN A 132 2.31 -11.73 -18.38
CA GLN A 132 1.58 -12.17 -19.58
C GLN A 132 0.93 -13.56 -19.42
N GLU A 133 1.46 -14.40 -18.53
CA GLU A 133 0.93 -15.73 -18.25
C GLU A 133 -0.17 -15.72 -17.16
N GLY A 134 -0.44 -14.56 -16.55
CA GLY A 134 -1.42 -14.42 -15.47
C GLY A 134 -0.97 -15.06 -14.15
N LEU A 135 0.34 -15.25 -14.00
CA LEU A 135 1.03 -15.73 -12.81
C LEU A 135 1.72 -14.57 -12.09
#